data_AF-A0A7V3JJ42-F1
#
_entry.id   AF-A0A7V3JJ42-F1
#
_cell.length_a   1.000
_cell.length_b   1.000
_cell.length_c   1.000
_cell.angle_alpha   90.00
_cell.angle_beta   90.00
_cell.angle_gamma   90.00
#
_symmetry.space_group_name_H-M   'P 1'
#
loop_
_entity.id
_entity.type
_entity.pdbx_description
1 polymer ?
#
loop_
_entity_poly.entity_id
_entity_poly.type
_entity_poly.pdbx_seq_one_letter_code
_entity_poly.pdbx_strand_id
1 'polypeptide(L)'
;MPKEPAHKDKPEGKLSEAAAVPPPPPPPGAKMLVPPPRPEAGQAPPPPPAPTGSKFAPPPPPGVPAPPAAAKTDKPAAKAPGASPAAAEPQAAVKAPLLPPPKGSQISADQNNCLTCHGDSDLWDAANRRLYIPKDQLAEDVHFARGVNCHDCHGGNYQEPDLRMAHAVEDGFRQPLTEVRKACVHCHKEQNTRLNESVHGKAGEQRDELGRGTPLECSKCHGPVSHHLIASRDPRSPLFQDNQVHTCDNCHRQRLETYSNDLETYRSGVHGHGLYKSGLLVTAVCADCHGSHGIYYPSDTKSTLHPTRVAETCGKCHRFIEERLQKSVHARGEGAGATATRQAPGG
;
A
#
# COMPACT_ATOMS: atom_id res chain seq x y z
N MET A 1 -71.63 36.44 -10.72
CA MET A 1 -70.57 35.91 -11.61
C MET A 1 -69.23 36.35 -11.03
N PRO A 2 -68.23 35.46 -10.94
CA PRO A 2 -68.09 34.53 -9.82
C PRO A 2 -66.97 34.90 -8.83
N LYS A 3 -67.07 34.28 -7.64
CA LYS A 3 -66.15 34.35 -6.50
C LYS A 3 -64.83 33.63 -6.81
N GLU A 4 -63.71 34.28 -6.55
CA GLU A 4 -62.41 33.63 -6.36
C GLU A 4 -62.37 32.93 -4.98
N PRO A 5 -61.91 31.68 -4.89
CA PRO A 5 -61.69 31.03 -3.61
C PRO A 5 -60.29 31.31 -3.07
N ALA A 6 -60.26 31.62 -1.77
CA ALA A 6 -59.06 31.77 -0.96
C ALA A 6 -58.17 30.51 -0.99
N HIS A 7 -56.88 30.72 -1.20
CA HIS A 7 -55.82 29.72 -0.98
C HIS A 7 -55.77 29.36 0.51
N LYS A 8 -56.19 28.13 0.82
CA LYS A 8 -55.99 27.48 2.11
C LYS A 8 -54.59 26.84 2.18
N ASP A 9 -54.05 26.86 3.38
CA ASP A 9 -52.79 26.29 3.84
C ASP A 9 -52.40 24.95 3.21
N LYS A 10 -51.15 24.86 2.79
CA LYS A 10 -50.49 23.62 2.41
C LYS A 10 -49.81 23.05 3.66
N PRO A 11 -50.16 21.83 4.13
CA PRO A 11 -49.50 21.24 5.28
C PRO A 11 -48.08 20.82 4.89
N GLU A 12 -47.13 21.11 5.79
CA GLU A 12 -45.74 20.68 5.72
C GLU A 12 -45.69 19.14 5.67
N GLY A 13 -45.05 18.62 4.62
CA GLY A 13 -44.81 17.19 4.47
C GLY A 13 -43.82 16.72 5.53
N LYS A 14 -44.30 15.86 6.44
CA LYS A 14 -43.44 15.07 7.32
C LYS A 14 -42.50 14.21 6.48
N LEU A 15 -41.19 14.45 6.61
CA LEU A 15 -40.16 13.49 6.20
C LEU A 15 -40.33 12.25 7.09
N SER A 16 -40.79 11.15 6.51
CA SER A 16 -40.78 9.84 7.15
C SER A 16 -39.33 9.35 7.25
N GLU A 17 -38.88 9.07 8.47
CA GLU A 17 -37.67 8.29 8.74
C GLU A 17 -37.71 6.97 7.96
N ALA A 18 -36.76 6.82 7.03
CA ALA A 18 -36.47 5.52 6.43
C ALA A 18 -35.78 4.66 7.51
N ALA A 19 -36.52 3.71 8.06
CA ALA A 19 -35.96 2.69 8.94
C ALA A 19 -34.84 1.94 8.21
N ALA A 20 -33.64 1.94 8.81
CA ALA A 20 -32.51 1.17 8.34
C ALA A 20 -32.86 -0.33 8.31
N VAL A 21 -32.79 -0.94 7.14
CA VAL A 21 -32.94 -2.38 6.96
C VAL A 21 -31.70 -3.06 7.58
N PRO A 22 -31.85 -3.95 8.57
CA PRO A 22 -30.71 -4.67 9.12
C PRO A 22 -30.11 -5.63 8.07
N PRO A 23 -28.79 -5.85 8.08
CA PRO A 23 -28.15 -6.78 7.15
C PRO A 23 -28.68 -8.21 7.34
N PRO A 24 -28.75 -9.01 6.25
CA PRO A 24 -29.22 -10.38 6.34
C PRO A 24 -28.31 -11.23 7.25
N PRO A 25 -28.87 -12.20 7.98
CA PRO A 25 -28.07 -13.10 8.81
C PRO A 25 -27.10 -13.93 7.95
N PRO A 26 -25.93 -14.30 8.50
CA PRO A 26 -24.97 -15.15 7.79
C PRO A 26 -25.60 -16.51 7.45
N PRO A 27 -25.19 -17.14 6.33
CA PRO A 27 -25.72 -18.43 5.93
C PRO A 27 -25.44 -19.50 7.01
N PRO A 28 -26.40 -20.40 7.29
CA PRO A 28 -26.21 -21.45 8.27
C PRO A 28 -25.08 -22.39 7.81
N GLY A 29 -24.01 -22.48 8.60
CA GLY A 29 -22.88 -23.38 8.34
C GLY A 29 -21.51 -22.73 8.18
N ALA A 30 -21.38 -21.41 8.31
CA ALA A 30 -20.07 -20.74 8.35
C ALA A 30 -19.34 -21.04 9.68
N LYS A 31 -18.64 -22.18 9.75
CA LYS A 31 -17.66 -22.42 10.81
C LYS A 31 -16.49 -21.46 10.62
N MET A 32 -16.10 -20.74 11.68
CA MET A 32 -14.81 -20.06 11.73
C MET A 32 -13.72 -21.09 11.43
N LEU A 33 -13.06 -20.97 10.29
CA LEU A 33 -11.90 -21.77 9.95
C LEU A 33 -10.76 -21.34 10.87
N VAL A 34 -10.62 -22.04 11.99
CA VAL A 34 -9.37 -22.07 12.74
C VAL A 34 -8.32 -22.70 11.82
N PRO A 35 -7.19 -22.03 11.54
CA PRO A 35 -6.15 -22.64 10.73
C PRO A 35 -5.63 -23.92 11.40
N PRO A 36 -5.38 -25.00 10.65
CA PRO A 36 -4.85 -26.23 11.23
C PRO A 36 -3.48 -25.96 11.89
N PRO A 37 -3.14 -26.65 12.98
CA PRO A 37 -1.81 -26.57 13.57
C PRO A 37 -0.76 -26.96 12.53
N ARG A 38 0.37 -26.24 12.51
CA ARG A 38 1.50 -26.55 11.62
C ARG A 38 1.98 -27.99 11.90
N PRO A 39 2.29 -28.80 10.87
CA PRO A 39 2.89 -30.11 11.09
C PRO A 39 4.24 -29.95 11.79
N GLU A 40 4.53 -30.85 12.74
CA GLU A 40 5.82 -30.89 13.41
C GLU A 40 6.95 -31.13 12.40
N ALA A 41 8.11 -30.51 12.67
CA ALA A 41 9.29 -30.62 11.83
C ALA A 41 9.80 -32.08 11.86
N GLY A 42 9.45 -32.88 10.86
CA GLY A 42 9.90 -34.27 10.77
C GLY A 42 9.21 -35.18 9.76
N GLN A 43 8.10 -34.78 9.14
CA GLN A 43 7.43 -35.59 8.11
C GLN A 43 7.21 -34.81 6.81
N ALA A 44 8.29 -34.59 6.06
CA ALA A 44 8.19 -34.27 4.64
C ALA A 44 8.31 -35.58 3.83
N PRO A 45 7.39 -35.88 2.89
CA PRO A 45 7.60 -36.98 1.94
C PRO A 45 8.81 -36.68 1.04
N PRO A 46 9.53 -37.71 0.57
CA PRO A 46 10.71 -37.51 -0.28
C PRO A 46 10.32 -36.81 -1.59
N PRO A 47 11.22 -35.98 -2.16
CA PRO A 47 10.95 -35.27 -3.41
C PRO A 47 10.74 -36.26 -4.57
N PRO A 48 9.88 -35.92 -5.55
CA PRO A 48 9.72 -36.74 -6.75
C PRO A 48 11.04 -36.84 -7.54
N PRO A 49 11.26 -37.94 -8.28
CA PRO A 49 12.47 -38.11 -9.08
C PRO A 49 12.60 -37.01 -10.13
N ALA A 50 13.83 -36.53 -10.33
CA ALA A 50 14.15 -35.48 -11.30
C ALA A 50 13.75 -35.90 -12.73
N PRO A 51 13.23 -34.97 -13.56
CA PRO A 51 12.90 -35.28 -14.95
C PRO A 51 14.17 -35.63 -15.73
N THR A 52 14.24 -36.85 -16.26
CA THR A 52 15.28 -37.29 -17.18
C THR A 52 15.14 -36.54 -18.51
N GLY A 53 16.09 -35.65 -18.83
CA GLY A 53 16.13 -35.01 -20.16
C GLY A 53 16.82 -33.65 -20.28
N SER A 54 17.34 -33.05 -19.21
CA SER A 54 17.98 -31.73 -19.29
C SER A 54 19.48 -31.83 -19.58
N LYS A 55 19.90 -31.45 -20.80
CA LYS A 55 21.32 -31.32 -21.19
C LYS A 55 21.95 -30.03 -20.64
N PHE A 56 21.93 -29.84 -19.33
CA PHE A 56 22.70 -28.78 -18.69
C PHE A 56 23.84 -29.40 -17.89
N ALA A 57 25.08 -29.16 -18.33
CA ALA A 57 26.25 -29.49 -17.55
C ALA A 57 26.26 -28.61 -16.27
N PRO A 58 26.52 -29.18 -15.08
CA PRO A 58 26.64 -28.40 -13.86
C PRO A 58 27.88 -27.47 -13.94
N PRO A 59 27.83 -26.28 -13.29
CA PRO A 59 28.99 -25.40 -13.22
C PRO A 59 30.13 -26.07 -12.43
N PRO A 60 31.40 -25.75 -12.76
CA PRO A 60 32.54 -26.29 -12.02
C PRO A 60 32.56 -25.75 -10.58
N PRO A 61 33.13 -26.52 -9.63
CA PRO A 61 33.22 -26.10 -8.23
C PRO A 61 34.12 -24.86 -8.07
N PRO A 62 33.85 -24.00 -7.08
CA PRO A 62 34.68 -22.82 -6.81
C PRO A 62 36.04 -23.25 -6.28
N GLY A 63 37.14 -22.76 -6.88
CA GLY A 63 38.49 -22.95 -6.34
C GLY A 63 39.61 -23.32 -7.34
N VAL A 64 39.36 -23.38 -8.64
CA VAL A 64 40.43 -23.63 -9.63
C VAL A 64 40.82 -22.30 -10.32
N PRO A 65 42.08 -21.84 -10.23
CA PRO A 65 42.52 -20.65 -10.94
C PRO A 65 42.54 -20.89 -12.45
N ALA A 66 42.07 -19.91 -13.23
CA ALA A 66 42.10 -19.95 -14.68
C ALA A 66 43.53 -19.91 -15.23
N PRO A 67 43.85 -20.63 -16.32
CA PRO A 67 45.17 -20.55 -16.95
C PRO A 67 45.39 -19.17 -17.62
N PRO A 68 46.65 -18.70 -17.71
CA PRO A 68 46.94 -17.37 -18.24
C PRO A 68 46.64 -17.25 -19.73
N ALA A 69 45.99 -16.15 -20.11
CA ALA A 69 45.74 -15.81 -21.51
C ALA A 69 47.04 -15.52 -22.24
N ALA A 70 47.24 -16.17 -23.39
CA ALA A 70 48.38 -15.95 -24.27
C ALA A 70 48.33 -14.53 -24.88
N ALA A 71 49.48 -13.85 -24.82
CA ALA A 71 49.73 -12.56 -25.43
C ALA A 71 49.50 -12.59 -26.95
N LYS A 72 48.80 -11.57 -27.47
CA LYS A 72 48.78 -11.24 -28.89
C LYS A 72 49.22 -9.78 -29.09
N THR A 73 50.01 -9.63 -30.15
CA THR A 73 50.89 -8.54 -30.53
C THR A 73 50.17 -7.31 -31.09
N ASP A 74 50.74 -6.13 -30.83
CA ASP A 74 50.37 -4.83 -31.35
C ASP A 74 50.55 -4.65 -32.87
N LYS A 75 49.59 -3.98 -33.51
CA LYS A 75 49.80 -3.09 -34.68
C LYS A 75 48.57 -2.19 -34.91
N PRO A 76 48.68 -1.05 -35.64
CA PRO A 76 48.46 0.27 -35.08
C PRO A 76 47.17 0.95 -35.56
N ALA A 77 46.76 1.97 -34.80
CA ALA A 77 45.58 2.79 -35.01
C ALA A 77 45.57 3.53 -36.36
N ALA A 78 44.45 3.44 -37.06
CA ALA A 78 44.06 4.36 -38.12
C ALA A 78 43.10 5.41 -37.55
N LYS A 79 43.44 6.68 -37.79
CA LYS A 79 42.73 7.89 -37.38
C LYS A 79 41.79 8.33 -38.50
N ALA A 80 40.54 8.69 -38.18
CA ALA A 80 39.75 9.82 -38.73
C ALA A 80 38.26 9.70 -38.26
N PRO A 81 37.37 10.67 -38.54
CA PRO A 81 37.13 11.85 -37.70
C PRO A 81 35.64 12.00 -37.32
N GLY A 82 35.34 12.83 -36.32
CA GLY A 82 33.96 13.28 -36.08
C GLY A 82 33.65 13.45 -34.61
N ALA A 83 33.77 14.69 -34.12
CA ALA A 83 33.23 15.08 -32.84
C ALA A 83 31.69 15.04 -32.90
N SER A 84 31.08 14.11 -32.17
CA SER A 84 29.69 14.28 -31.71
C SER A 84 29.70 15.04 -30.39
N PRO A 85 28.74 15.95 -30.17
CA PRO A 85 28.68 16.74 -28.96
C PRO A 85 28.43 15.85 -27.75
N ALA A 86 29.05 16.23 -26.62
CA ALA A 86 28.98 15.55 -25.34
C ALA A 86 27.54 15.14 -25.01
N ALA A 87 27.35 13.85 -24.74
CA ALA A 87 26.15 13.36 -24.07
C ALA A 87 26.09 14.05 -22.71
N ALA A 88 25.01 14.81 -22.48
CA ALA A 88 24.73 15.37 -21.16
C ALA A 88 24.58 14.23 -20.16
N GLU A 89 25.38 14.27 -19.09
CA GLU A 89 25.24 13.35 -17.97
C GLU A 89 23.80 13.40 -17.43
N PRO A 90 23.20 12.25 -17.07
CA PRO A 90 21.90 12.26 -16.42
C PRO A 90 22.07 12.95 -15.07
N GLN A 91 21.44 14.12 -14.91
CA GLN A 91 21.39 14.82 -13.64
C GLN A 91 20.77 13.89 -12.62
N ALA A 92 21.59 13.38 -11.70
CA ALA A 92 21.12 12.68 -10.51
C ALA A 92 20.15 13.64 -9.82
N ALA A 93 18.87 13.26 -9.77
CA ALA A 93 17.86 14.00 -9.03
C ALA A 93 18.37 14.14 -7.59
N VAL A 94 18.75 15.37 -7.23
CA VAL A 94 19.18 15.70 -5.87
C VAL A 94 18.00 15.37 -4.97
N LYS A 95 18.09 14.27 -4.22
CA LYS A 95 17.12 13.96 -3.18
C LYS A 95 17.22 15.09 -2.16
N ALA A 96 16.26 16.01 -2.20
CA ALA A 96 16.09 17.01 -1.16
C ALA A 96 16.13 16.29 0.20
N PRO A 97 16.85 16.82 1.21
CA PRO A 97 16.85 16.23 2.54
C PRO A 97 15.41 16.13 3.01
N LEU A 98 14.95 14.91 3.29
CA LEU A 98 13.68 14.69 3.94
C LEU A 98 13.76 15.44 5.28
N LEU A 99 12.97 16.50 5.42
CA LEU A 99 12.81 17.19 6.71
C LEU A 99 12.48 16.13 7.76
N PRO A 100 13.02 16.24 9.00
CA PRO A 100 12.65 15.33 10.06
C PRO A 100 11.12 15.33 10.18
N PRO A 101 10.48 14.16 10.32
CA PRO A 101 9.04 14.09 10.38
C PRO A 101 8.56 14.99 11.52
N PRO A 102 7.46 15.75 11.32
CA PRO A 102 6.90 16.58 12.38
C PRO A 102 6.68 15.71 13.61
N LYS A 103 7.16 16.20 14.76
CA LYS A 103 7.00 15.53 16.04
C LYS A 103 5.61 15.87 16.57
N GLY A 104 4.90 14.86 17.08
CA GLY A 104 3.66 15.09 17.85
C GLY A 104 3.94 15.91 19.11
N SER A 105 2.92 16.21 19.91
CA SER A 105 3.05 17.11 21.05
C SER A 105 4.04 16.67 22.14
N GLN A 106 4.45 15.40 22.15
CA GLN A 106 5.39 14.80 23.11
C GLN A 106 4.95 14.93 24.58
N ILE A 107 3.64 15.09 24.80
CA ILE A 107 3.07 15.18 26.14
C ILE A 107 3.13 13.80 26.81
N SER A 108 3.45 13.80 28.10
CA SER A 108 3.49 12.59 28.93
C SER A 108 2.09 12.05 29.20
N ALA A 109 1.98 10.74 29.44
CA ALA A 109 0.68 10.08 29.61
C ALA A 109 -0.10 10.61 30.84
N ASP A 110 0.58 11.02 31.90
CA ASP A 110 0.00 11.59 33.12
C ASP A 110 -0.55 13.01 32.93
N GLN A 111 -0.10 13.72 31.90
CA GLN A 111 -0.58 15.05 31.54
C GLN A 111 -1.80 15.01 30.60
N ASN A 112 -2.20 13.82 30.13
CA ASN A 112 -3.25 13.64 29.14
C ASN A 112 -4.52 13.05 29.77
N ASN A 113 -5.51 13.91 30.02
CA ASN A 113 -6.78 13.51 30.63
C ASN A 113 -7.72 12.75 29.68
N CYS A 114 -7.45 12.67 28.37
CA CYS A 114 -8.35 12.00 27.43
C CYS A 114 -8.54 10.52 27.79
N LEU A 115 -7.47 9.85 28.25
CA LEU A 115 -7.50 8.43 28.63
C LEU A 115 -8.14 8.16 29.99
N THR A 116 -8.42 9.18 30.79
CA THR A 116 -9.20 9.04 32.03
C THR A 116 -10.59 8.50 31.73
N CYS A 117 -11.22 8.99 30.66
CA CYS A 117 -12.54 8.53 30.22
C CYS A 117 -12.45 7.55 29.05
N HIS A 118 -11.71 7.87 27.99
CA HIS A 118 -11.64 7.02 26.80
C HIS A 118 -10.86 5.72 27.03
N GLY A 119 -10.04 5.64 28.08
CA GLY A 119 -9.32 4.42 28.46
C GLY A 119 -10.04 3.55 29.48
N ASP A 120 -11.23 3.93 29.93
CA ASP A 120 -12.05 3.17 30.88
C ASP A 120 -13.19 2.47 30.13
N SER A 121 -13.21 1.13 30.14
CA SER A 121 -14.23 0.36 29.43
C SER A 121 -15.62 0.44 30.05
N ASP A 122 -15.71 0.78 31.33
CA ASP A 122 -16.96 0.71 32.11
C ASP A 122 -17.85 1.93 31.84
N LEU A 123 -17.28 3.00 31.29
CA LEU A 123 -18.01 4.19 30.85
C LEU A 123 -18.75 4.00 29.51
N TRP A 124 -18.44 2.94 28.76
CA TRP A 124 -18.92 2.77 27.39
C TRP A 124 -19.77 1.51 27.23
N ASP A 125 -21.08 1.74 27.05
CA ASP A 125 -22.04 0.69 26.70
C ASP A 125 -21.82 0.13 25.28
N ALA A 126 -22.63 -0.86 24.88
CA ALA A 126 -22.53 -1.48 23.57
C ALA A 126 -22.73 -0.48 22.41
N ALA A 127 -23.55 0.55 22.59
CA ALA A 127 -23.82 1.56 21.56
C ALA A 127 -22.63 2.52 21.37
N ASN A 128 -21.89 2.79 22.45
CA ASN A 128 -20.78 3.74 22.47
C ASN A 128 -19.40 3.08 22.62
N ARG A 129 -19.34 1.73 22.54
CA ARG A 129 -18.10 0.96 22.71
C ARG A 129 -16.95 1.40 21.80
N ARG A 130 -17.26 2.01 20.65
CA ARG A 130 -16.26 2.60 19.73
C ARG A 130 -15.46 3.76 20.32
N LEU A 131 -15.93 4.37 21.41
CA LEU A 131 -15.24 5.47 22.11
C LEU A 131 -14.22 4.95 23.12
N TYR A 132 -14.27 3.66 23.46
CA TYR A 132 -13.26 3.01 24.28
C TYR A 132 -11.96 2.80 23.48
N ILE A 133 -10.84 3.14 24.09
CA ILE A 133 -9.49 2.97 23.56
C ILE A 133 -8.74 2.00 24.48
N PRO A 134 -8.51 0.75 24.04
CA PRO A 134 -7.73 -0.21 24.82
C PRO A 134 -6.30 0.30 25.01
N LYS A 135 -5.87 0.45 26.27
CA LYS A 135 -4.54 0.99 26.60
C LYS A 135 -3.39 0.11 26.11
N ASP A 136 -3.61 -1.20 26.08
CA ASP A 136 -2.69 -2.20 25.53
C ASP A 136 -2.48 -2.03 24.03
N GLN A 137 -3.56 -1.82 23.26
CA GLN A 137 -3.45 -1.55 21.82
C GLN A 137 -2.82 -0.18 21.54
N LEU A 138 -3.20 0.85 22.31
CA LEU A 138 -2.63 2.18 22.15
C LEU A 138 -1.12 2.21 22.45
N ALA A 139 -0.65 1.41 23.42
CA ALA A 139 0.77 1.30 23.72
C ALA A 139 1.60 0.75 22.55
N GLU A 140 0.96 0.00 21.64
CA GLU A 140 1.60 -0.52 20.41
C GLU A 140 1.48 0.44 19.21
N ASP A 141 0.61 1.45 19.29
CA ASP A 141 0.44 2.42 18.23
C ASP A 141 1.73 3.22 17.99
N VAL A 142 2.15 3.27 16.73
CA VAL A 142 3.43 3.89 16.36
C VAL A 142 3.43 5.40 16.52
N HIS A 143 2.27 6.05 16.49
CA HIS A 143 2.12 7.48 16.71
C HIS A 143 2.20 7.76 18.21
N PHE A 144 1.44 7.04 19.03
CA PHE A 144 1.48 7.19 20.48
C PHE A 144 2.87 6.89 21.04
N ALA A 145 3.51 5.79 20.61
CA ALA A 145 4.87 5.44 20.98
C ALA A 145 5.93 6.49 20.55
N ARG A 146 5.58 7.39 19.62
CA ARG A 146 6.44 8.51 19.15
C ARG A 146 5.96 9.87 19.67
N GLY A 147 5.09 9.89 20.67
CA GLY A 147 4.63 11.10 21.35
C GLY A 147 3.62 11.92 20.55
N VAL A 148 2.89 11.31 19.62
CA VAL A 148 1.67 11.89 19.05
C VAL A 148 0.50 11.55 19.97
N ASN A 149 -0.18 12.57 20.47
CA ASN A 149 -1.25 12.43 21.45
C ASN A 149 -2.63 12.64 20.83
N CYS A 150 -3.67 12.33 21.62
CA CYS A 150 -5.08 12.37 21.21
C CYS A 150 -5.44 13.69 20.50
N HIS A 151 -5.07 14.82 21.11
CA HIS A 151 -5.39 16.16 20.60
C HIS A 151 -4.64 16.52 19.31
N ASP A 152 -3.53 15.85 18.97
CA ASP A 152 -2.81 16.11 17.71
C ASP A 152 -3.65 15.71 16.49
N CYS A 153 -4.51 14.70 16.66
CA CYS A 153 -5.47 14.27 15.65
C CYS A 153 -6.87 14.80 15.91
N HIS A 154 -7.34 14.73 17.16
CA HIS A 154 -8.71 15.07 17.53
C HIS A 154 -8.91 16.53 17.93
N GLY A 155 -7.86 17.33 18.16
CA GLY A 155 -7.99 18.62 18.82
C GLY A 155 -8.52 18.50 20.25
N GLY A 156 -9.12 19.58 20.76
CA GLY A 156 -9.64 19.63 22.13
C GLY A 156 -8.54 19.87 23.16
N ASN A 157 -8.96 19.96 24.42
CA ASN A 157 -8.08 20.29 25.53
C ASN A 157 -7.76 19.07 26.39
N TYR A 158 -6.56 18.54 26.22
CA TYR A 158 -6.08 17.36 26.94
C TYR A 158 -5.85 17.60 28.44
N GLN A 159 -5.84 18.86 28.90
CA GLN A 159 -5.63 19.22 30.30
C GLN A 159 -6.96 19.28 31.07
N GLU A 160 -8.09 19.33 30.37
CA GLU A 160 -9.39 19.48 31.01
C GLU A 160 -10.02 18.11 31.30
N PRO A 161 -10.40 17.82 32.56
CA PRO A 161 -11.08 16.58 32.93
C PRO A 161 -12.60 16.65 32.69
N ASP A 162 -13.16 17.86 32.56
CA ASP A 162 -14.58 18.03 32.23
C ASP A 162 -14.84 17.72 30.74
N LEU A 163 -15.88 16.94 30.47
CA LEU A 163 -16.19 16.48 29.11
C LEU A 163 -16.43 17.62 28.12
N ARG A 164 -17.11 18.70 28.53
CA ARG A 164 -17.45 19.81 27.64
C ARG A 164 -16.22 20.65 27.33
N MET A 165 -15.38 20.86 28.35
CA MET A 165 -14.12 21.60 28.19
C MET A 165 -13.09 20.81 27.38
N ALA A 166 -12.96 19.50 27.63
CA ALA A 166 -12.05 18.63 26.88
C ALA A 166 -12.38 18.57 25.38
N HIS A 167 -13.68 18.64 25.03
CA HIS A 167 -14.19 18.60 23.66
C HIS A 167 -14.65 19.98 23.14
N ALA A 168 -14.14 21.06 23.74
CA ALA A 168 -14.48 22.41 23.33
C ALA A 168 -14.09 22.67 21.86
N VAL A 169 -15.01 23.29 21.10
CA VAL A 169 -14.82 23.53 19.66
C VAL A 169 -13.76 24.61 19.43
N GLU A 170 -13.68 25.57 20.34
CA GLU A 170 -12.67 26.61 20.42
C GLU A 170 -11.24 26.05 20.52
N ASP A 171 -11.07 24.88 21.14
CA ASP A 171 -9.80 24.14 21.21
C ASP A 171 -9.57 23.25 19.97
N GLY A 172 -10.34 23.48 18.90
CA GLY A 172 -10.20 22.80 17.62
C GLY A 172 -10.64 21.34 17.64
N PHE A 173 -11.51 20.95 18.58
CA PHE A 173 -12.01 19.58 18.66
C PHE A 173 -12.69 19.15 17.35
N ARG A 174 -12.30 17.97 16.85
CA ARG A 174 -12.65 17.46 15.52
C ARG A 174 -13.62 16.31 15.64
N GLN A 175 -14.77 16.52 15.03
CA GLN A 175 -15.80 15.52 14.79
C GLN A 175 -16.56 15.88 13.51
N PRO A 176 -17.14 14.90 12.78
CA PRO A 176 -17.08 13.46 13.02
C PRO A 176 -15.70 12.85 12.67
N LEU A 177 -15.53 11.53 12.83
CA LEU A 177 -14.26 10.82 12.58
C LEU A 177 -13.67 11.06 11.18
N THR A 178 -14.48 11.41 10.18
CA THR A 178 -14.00 11.79 8.86
C THR A 178 -13.14 13.06 8.89
N GLU A 179 -13.43 14.02 9.78
CA GLU A 179 -12.60 15.21 9.98
C GLU A 179 -11.31 14.88 10.72
N VAL A 180 -11.36 13.97 11.70
CA VAL A 180 -10.15 13.48 12.40
C VAL A 180 -9.19 12.82 11.41
N ARG A 181 -9.71 11.99 10.47
CA ARG A 181 -8.88 11.31 9.46
C ARG A 181 -8.16 12.27 8.51
N LYS A 182 -8.66 13.48 8.32
CA LYS A 182 -7.93 14.51 7.56
C LYS A 182 -6.65 14.93 8.28
N ALA A 183 -6.54 14.74 9.60
CA ALA A 183 -5.36 15.14 10.36
C ALA A 183 -4.08 14.39 9.95
N CYS A 184 -4.20 13.20 9.35
CA CYS A 184 -3.06 12.44 8.84
C CYS A 184 -2.16 13.27 7.92
N VAL A 185 -2.76 14.13 7.09
CA VAL A 185 -2.04 14.88 6.04
C VAL A 185 -1.21 16.04 6.57
N HIS A 186 -1.45 16.49 7.81
CA HIS A 186 -0.61 17.50 8.44
C HIS A 186 0.83 17.00 8.62
N CYS A 187 0.99 15.70 8.87
CA CYS A 187 2.29 15.06 9.05
C CYS A 187 2.72 14.21 7.85
N HIS A 188 1.79 13.49 7.22
CA HIS A 188 2.04 12.59 6.10
C HIS A 188 1.69 13.21 4.75
N LYS A 189 2.08 14.48 4.55
CA LYS A 189 1.73 15.27 3.35
C LYS A 189 2.22 14.61 2.07
N GLU A 190 3.46 14.14 2.03
CA GLU A 190 4.04 13.52 0.83
C GLU A 190 3.33 12.21 0.47
N GLN A 191 3.06 11.37 1.48
CA GLN A 191 2.35 10.10 1.27
C GLN A 191 0.94 10.36 0.74
N ASN A 192 0.24 11.36 1.30
CA ASN A 192 -1.08 11.78 0.83
C ASN A 192 -1.03 12.31 -0.62
N THR A 193 -0.06 13.16 -0.95
CA THR A 193 0.13 13.65 -2.32
C THR A 193 0.35 12.50 -3.30
N ARG A 194 1.25 11.57 -2.99
CA ARG A 194 1.51 10.39 -3.85
C ARG A 194 0.28 9.52 -4.01
N LEU A 195 -0.49 9.30 -2.94
CA LEU A 195 -1.73 8.53 -2.98
C LEU A 195 -2.78 9.19 -3.88
N ASN A 196 -2.99 10.50 -3.73
CA ASN A 196 -3.95 11.24 -4.54
C ASN A 196 -3.57 11.26 -6.03
N GLU A 197 -2.28 11.27 -6.35
CA GLU A 197 -1.81 11.19 -7.74
C GLU A 197 -1.83 9.77 -8.34
N SER A 198 -1.90 8.75 -7.49
CA SER A 198 -1.87 7.33 -7.87
C SER A 198 -3.15 6.88 -8.56
N VAL A 199 -3.15 5.66 -9.11
CA VAL A 199 -4.36 5.02 -9.65
C VAL A 199 -5.45 4.83 -8.60
N HIS A 200 -5.08 4.69 -7.31
CA HIS A 200 -6.03 4.57 -6.21
C HIS A 200 -6.66 5.91 -5.82
N GLY A 201 -5.92 7.02 -5.93
CA GLY A 201 -6.46 8.37 -5.71
C GLY A 201 -7.33 8.84 -6.88
N LYS A 202 -6.90 8.56 -8.11
CA LYS A 202 -7.62 8.93 -9.34
C LYS A 202 -8.88 8.12 -9.61
N ALA A 203 -9.01 6.93 -9.03
CA ALA A 203 -10.21 6.11 -9.16
C ALA A 203 -11.48 6.79 -8.61
N GLY A 204 -11.33 7.84 -7.79
CA GLY A 204 -12.45 8.67 -7.31
C GLY A 204 -13.48 7.92 -6.47
N GLU A 205 -14.51 8.66 -6.00
CA GLU A 205 -15.70 8.09 -5.34
C GLU A 205 -16.67 7.47 -6.35
N GLN A 206 -16.72 8.03 -7.56
CA GLN A 206 -17.56 7.53 -8.62
C GLN A 206 -16.87 6.37 -9.33
N ARG A 207 -17.57 5.24 -9.39
CA ARG A 207 -17.18 4.13 -10.23
C ARG A 207 -17.03 4.63 -11.66
N ASP A 208 -15.91 4.34 -12.30
CA ASP A 208 -15.77 4.56 -13.73
C ASP A 208 -16.80 3.75 -14.54
N GLU A 209 -16.81 3.92 -15.86
CA GLU A 209 -17.74 3.22 -16.76
C GLU A 209 -17.64 1.68 -16.67
N LEU A 210 -16.56 1.16 -16.08
CA LEU A 210 -16.32 -0.26 -15.82
C LEU A 210 -16.66 -0.66 -14.37
N GLY A 211 -17.35 0.20 -13.62
CA GLY A 211 -17.73 -0.06 -12.23
C GLY A 211 -16.58 0.10 -11.23
N ARG A 212 -15.41 0.62 -11.63
CA ARG A 212 -14.21 0.68 -10.78
C ARG A 212 -14.16 2.03 -10.05
N GLY A 213 -14.41 2.00 -8.75
CA GLY A 213 -14.29 3.16 -7.86
C GLY A 213 -13.85 2.65 -6.51
N THR A 214 -12.70 3.10 -6.02
CA THR A 214 -12.21 2.71 -4.69
C THR A 214 -11.38 3.86 -4.14
N PRO A 215 -12.02 4.91 -3.58
CA PRO A 215 -11.27 5.93 -2.87
C PRO A 215 -10.61 5.24 -1.67
N LEU A 216 -9.28 5.10 -1.72
CA LEU A 216 -8.53 4.50 -0.63
C LEU A 216 -8.16 5.58 0.38
N GLU A 217 -8.63 5.39 1.61
CA GLU A 217 -8.13 6.12 2.77
C GLU A 217 -6.92 5.39 3.37
N CYS A 218 -6.11 6.09 4.17
CA CYS A 218 -4.89 5.54 4.78
C CYS A 218 -5.16 4.23 5.56
N SER A 219 -6.28 4.16 6.30
CA SER A 219 -6.69 3.01 7.12
C SER A 219 -7.04 1.76 6.29
N LYS A 220 -7.36 1.91 5.00
CA LYS A 220 -7.68 0.77 4.14
C LYS A 220 -6.49 -0.16 3.93
N CYS A 221 -5.27 0.38 4.05
CA CYS A 221 -4.04 -0.40 3.94
C CYS A 221 -3.30 -0.51 5.28
N HIS A 222 -3.26 0.56 6.08
CA HIS A 222 -2.51 0.58 7.35
C HIS A 222 -3.25 -0.10 8.52
N GLY A 223 -4.56 -0.35 8.37
CA GLY A 223 -5.39 -1.02 9.37
C GLY A 223 -6.65 -0.22 9.70
N PRO A 224 -7.76 -0.89 10.04
CA PRO A 224 -9.04 -0.23 10.27
C PRO A 224 -9.12 0.55 11.60
N VAL A 225 -8.20 0.30 12.53
CA VAL A 225 -8.18 0.89 13.88
C VAL A 225 -7.12 1.99 13.94
N SER A 226 -7.56 3.25 14.01
CA SER A 226 -6.66 4.43 14.01
C SER A 226 -5.87 4.63 15.31
N HIS A 227 -6.23 3.94 16.39
CA HIS A 227 -5.52 3.94 17.68
C HIS A 227 -4.64 2.68 17.88
N HIS A 228 -4.40 1.94 16.81
CA HIS A 228 -3.54 0.74 16.79
C HIS A 228 -2.83 0.61 15.45
N LEU A 229 -2.31 1.72 14.94
CA LEU A 229 -1.50 1.75 13.72
C LEU A 229 -0.08 1.33 14.07
N ILE A 230 0.21 0.06 13.85
CA ILE A 230 1.53 -0.53 14.12
C ILE A 230 2.50 -0.31 12.95
N ALA A 231 3.80 -0.26 13.26
CA ALA A 231 4.84 0.01 12.29
C ALA A 231 4.83 -1.01 11.14
N SER A 232 5.06 -0.57 9.90
CA SER A 232 5.06 -1.46 8.71
C SER A 232 6.11 -2.57 8.73
N ARG A 233 7.13 -2.47 9.59
CA ARG A 233 8.16 -3.49 9.80
C ARG A 233 7.83 -4.48 10.92
N ASP A 234 6.77 -4.24 11.69
CA ASP A 234 6.28 -5.18 12.69
C ASP A 234 5.56 -6.34 11.97
N PRO A 235 5.88 -7.61 12.24
CA PRO A 235 5.24 -8.77 11.62
C PRO A 235 3.73 -8.85 11.75
N ARG A 236 3.15 -8.14 12.72
CA ARG A 236 1.69 -8.07 12.93
C ARG A 236 1.02 -7.04 12.02
N SER A 237 1.80 -6.14 11.40
CA SER A 237 1.27 -5.07 10.55
C SER A 237 0.64 -5.62 9.28
N PRO A 238 -0.52 -5.10 8.84
CA PRO A 238 -1.07 -5.42 7.52
C PRO A 238 -0.12 -5.11 6.36
N LEU A 239 0.89 -4.26 6.61
CA LEU A 239 1.87 -3.83 5.62
C LEU A 239 3.22 -4.53 5.77
N PHE A 240 3.36 -5.46 6.72
CA PHE A 240 4.51 -6.33 6.76
C PHE A 240 4.57 -7.19 5.50
N GLN A 241 5.76 -7.67 5.16
CA GLN A 241 6.05 -8.20 3.83
C GLN A 241 5.09 -9.32 3.39
N ASP A 242 4.89 -10.35 4.20
CA ASP A 242 3.98 -11.45 3.90
C ASP A 242 2.49 -11.05 4.01
N ASN A 243 2.16 -10.13 4.91
CA ASN A 243 0.80 -9.60 5.07
C ASN A 243 0.38 -8.67 3.93
N GLN A 244 1.33 -7.99 3.27
CA GLN A 244 1.05 -7.02 2.23
C GLN A 244 0.30 -7.65 1.04
N VAL A 245 0.65 -8.89 0.68
CA VAL A 245 -0.05 -9.61 -0.40
C VAL A 245 -1.53 -9.80 -0.04
N HIS A 246 -1.83 -10.14 1.22
CA HIS A 246 -3.21 -10.22 1.72
C HIS A 246 -3.92 -8.87 1.71
N THR A 247 -3.24 -7.79 2.09
CA THR A 247 -3.79 -6.43 2.09
C THR A 247 -4.22 -6.01 0.68
N CYS A 248 -3.42 -6.30 -0.35
CA CYS A 248 -3.77 -6.04 -1.74
C CYS A 248 -4.87 -7.00 -2.24
N ASP A 249 -4.80 -8.27 -1.88
CA ASP A 249 -5.74 -9.33 -2.29
C ASP A 249 -7.19 -9.03 -1.86
N ASN A 250 -7.38 -8.41 -0.70
CA ASN A 250 -8.71 -8.04 -0.18
C ASN A 250 -9.58 -7.26 -1.20
N CYS A 251 -8.96 -6.54 -2.14
CA CYS A 251 -9.65 -5.89 -3.26
C CYS A 251 -9.25 -6.44 -4.64
N HIS A 252 -8.00 -6.85 -4.85
CA HIS A 252 -7.51 -7.29 -6.17
C HIS A 252 -7.90 -8.74 -6.53
N ARG A 253 -8.53 -9.50 -5.62
CA ARG A 253 -9.04 -10.86 -5.87
C ARG A 253 -10.07 -10.99 -6.99
N GLN A 254 -10.96 -10.01 -7.13
CA GLN A 254 -12.22 -10.14 -7.89
C GLN A 254 -12.23 -9.47 -9.26
N ARG A 255 -11.10 -8.95 -9.77
CA ARG A 255 -11.05 -8.36 -11.13
C ARG A 255 -11.00 -9.41 -12.26
N LEU A 256 -11.51 -10.61 -11.99
CA LEU A 256 -11.23 -11.86 -12.70
C LEU A 256 -11.89 -12.04 -14.07
N GLU A 257 -12.80 -11.17 -14.50
CA GLU A 257 -13.52 -11.42 -15.77
C GLU A 257 -12.99 -10.67 -16.99
N THR A 258 -12.13 -9.66 -16.81
CA THR A 258 -11.72 -8.83 -17.97
C THR A 258 -10.26 -8.41 -17.99
N TYR A 259 -9.57 -8.37 -16.84
CA TYR A 259 -8.16 -7.99 -16.78
C TYR A 259 -7.45 -8.80 -15.73
N SER A 260 -6.48 -9.60 -16.19
CA SER A 260 -5.38 -10.22 -15.45
C SER A 260 -5.67 -10.65 -14.01
N ASN A 261 -5.65 -11.96 -13.79
CA ASN A 261 -5.52 -12.59 -12.47
C ASN A 261 -4.15 -12.27 -11.82
N ASP A 262 -3.86 -10.99 -11.54
CA ASP A 262 -2.59 -10.48 -11.04
C ASP A 262 -2.11 -11.22 -9.79
N LEU A 263 -3.06 -11.61 -8.92
CA LEU A 263 -2.77 -12.38 -7.73
C LEU A 263 -2.36 -13.82 -8.03
N GLU A 264 -3.09 -14.51 -8.91
CA GLU A 264 -2.76 -15.90 -9.26
C GLU A 264 -1.42 -15.94 -10.02
N THR A 265 -1.18 -14.94 -10.87
CA THR A 265 0.09 -14.75 -11.55
C THR A 265 1.23 -14.49 -10.56
N TYR A 266 1.01 -13.66 -9.54
CA TYR A 266 1.99 -13.46 -8.47
C TYR A 266 2.25 -14.76 -7.69
N ARG A 267 1.19 -15.44 -7.23
CA ARG A 267 1.25 -16.65 -6.40
C ARG A 267 1.93 -17.82 -7.10
N SER A 268 1.67 -17.99 -8.40
CA SER A 268 2.30 -19.02 -9.24
C SER A 268 3.72 -18.66 -9.69
N GLY A 269 4.08 -17.37 -9.67
CA GLY A 269 5.41 -16.88 -10.02
C GLY A 269 6.48 -17.17 -8.97
N VAL A 270 7.74 -16.96 -9.35
CA VAL A 270 8.90 -17.20 -8.48
C VAL A 270 8.88 -16.36 -7.20
N HIS A 271 8.27 -15.17 -7.25
CA HIS A 271 8.12 -14.33 -6.06
C HIS A 271 7.05 -14.88 -5.10
N GLY A 272 5.87 -15.25 -5.59
CA GLY A 272 4.86 -15.94 -4.77
C GLY A 272 5.37 -17.25 -4.21
N HIS A 273 6.12 -18.03 -4.99
CA HIS A 273 6.77 -19.25 -4.53
C HIS A 273 7.79 -18.99 -3.41
N GLY A 274 8.68 -18.01 -3.59
CA GLY A 274 9.67 -17.63 -2.58
C GLY A 274 9.02 -17.26 -1.25
N LEU A 275 7.95 -16.46 -1.31
CA LEU A 275 7.20 -16.06 -0.12
C LEU A 275 6.43 -17.23 0.52
N TYR A 276 5.52 -17.87 -0.23
CA TYR A 276 4.55 -18.82 0.34
C TYR A 276 5.06 -20.25 0.48
N LYS A 277 6.02 -20.68 -0.35
CA LYS A 277 6.54 -22.05 -0.32
C LYS A 277 7.89 -22.13 0.37
N SER A 278 8.72 -21.11 0.22
CA SER A 278 10.07 -21.08 0.81
C SER A 278 10.16 -20.23 2.08
N GLY A 279 9.14 -19.44 2.43
CA GLY A 279 9.13 -18.60 3.63
C GLY A 279 10.13 -17.44 3.58
N LEU A 280 10.55 -17.02 2.39
CA LEU A 280 11.60 -16.02 2.21
C LEU A 280 11.03 -14.60 2.24
N LEU A 281 11.30 -13.89 3.33
CA LEU A 281 10.98 -12.46 3.47
C LEU A 281 11.91 -11.54 2.68
N VAL A 282 12.80 -12.07 1.84
CA VAL A 282 13.59 -11.26 0.90
C VAL A 282 12.94 -11.17 -0.47
N THR A 283 11.83 -11.89 -0.66
CA THR A 283 11.15 -11.97 -1.94
C THR A 283 10.23 -10.78 -2.18
N ALA A 284 10.22 -10.27 -3.41
CA ALA A 284 9.43 -9.11 -3.77
C ALA A 284 7.92 -9.35 -3.59
N VAL A 285 7.23 -8.34 -3.08
CA VAL A 285 5.77 -8.26 -2.93
C VAL A 285 5.22 -7.10 -3.76
N CYS A 286 3.92 -6.89 -3.70
CA CYS A 286 3.20 -5.97 -4.58
C CYS A 286 3.85 -4.57 -4.64
N ALA A 287 4.18 -3.99 -3.48
CA ALA A 287 4.72 -2.64 -3.39
C ALA A 287 6.18 -2.51 -3.84
N ASP A 288 6.97 -3.60 -3.90
CA ASP A 288 8.36 -3.56 -4.35
C ASP A 288 8.45 -3.24 -5.85
N CYS A 289 7.46 -3.72 -6.60
CA CYS A 289 7.30 -3.51 -8.03
C CYS A 289 6.38 -2.31 -8.35
N HIS A 290 5.23 -2.19 -7.69
CA HIS A 290 4.21 -1.17 -8.01
C HIS A 290 4.38 0.16 -7.26
N GLY A 291 5.16 0.18 -6.18
CA GLY A 291 5.19 1.28 -5.22
C GLY A 291 4.15 1.11 -4.10
N SER A 292 4.23 1.96 -3.08
CA SER A 292 3.37 1.90 -1.88
C SER A 292 2.26 2.95 -1.92
N HIS A 293 2.61 4.22 -1.72
CA HIS A 293 1.65 5.34 -1.77
C HIS A 293 1.49 5.90 -3.19
N GLY A 294 2.49 5.73 -4.07
CA GLY A 294 2.45 6.23 -5.45
C GLY A 294 2.40 5.08 -6.45
N ILE A 295 1.24 4.42 -6.56
CA ILE A 295 1.02 3.33 -7.51
C ILE A 295 0.50 3.92 -8.82
N TYR A 296 1.28 3.85 -9.89
CA TYR A 296 0.93 4.45 -11.18
C TYR A 296 0.81 3.38 -12.27
N TYR A 297 0.02 3.67 -13.32
CA TYR A 297 -0.01 2.82 -14.51
C TYR A 297 1.39 2.69 -15.13
N PRO A 298 1.76 1.54 -15.72
CA PRO A 298 3.07 1.38 -16.39
C PRO A 298 3.35 2.40 -17.51
N SER A 299 2.32 2.99 -18.12
CA SER A 299 2.47 4.07 -19.11
C SER A 299 2.82 5.43 -18.49
N ASP A 300 2.63 5.61 -17.18
CA ASP A 300 3.01 6.83 -16.48
C ASP A 300 4.51 6.82 -16.21
N THR A 301 5.21 7.88 -16.64
CA THR A 301 6.65 8.04 -16.39
C THR A 301 7.01 8.04 -14.91
N LYS A 302 6.08 8.33 -13.99
CA LYS A 302 6.27 8.22 -12.55
C LYS A 302 6.30 6.76 -12.04
N SER A 303 5.79 5.80 -12.81
CA SER A 303 5.74 4.39 -12.42
C SER A 303 7.12 3.76 -12.36
N THR A 304 7.34 2.94 -11.32
CA THR A 304 8.49 2.02 -11.23
C THR A 304 8.47 0.95 -12.31
N LEU A 305 7.29 0.69 -12.90
CA LEU A 305 7.12 -0.26 -14.00
C LEU A 305 7.11 0.40 -15.38
N HIS A 306 7.40 1.70 -15.46
CA HIS A 306 7.54 2.37 -16.75
C HIS A 306 8.68 1.74 -17.55
N PRO A 307 8.58 1.60 -18.90
CA PRO A 307 9.63 0.97 -19.71
C PRO A 307 11.03 1.53 -19.45
N THR A 308 11.14 2.84 -19.25
CA THR A 308 12.43 3.50 -18.95
C THR A 308 12.94 3.29 -17.52
N ARG A 309 12.18 2.66 -16.63
CA ARG A 309 12.48 2.48 -15.18
C ARG A 309 12.45 1.02 -14.72
N VAL A 310 11.76 0.13 -15.45
CA VAL A 310 11.56 -1.26 -15.05
C VAL A 310 12.86 -2.02 -14.83
N ALA A 311 13.91 -1.72 -15.61
CA ALA A 311 15.23 -2.31 -15.44
C ALA A 311 15.84 -2.00 -14.05
N GLU A 312 15.75 -0.75 -13.60
CA GLU A 312 16.20 -0.31 -12.27
C GLU A 312 15.36 -0.98 -11.16
N THR A 313 14.04 -1.09 -11.36
CA THR A 313 13.15 -1.76 -10.41
C THR A 313 13.55 -3.22 -10.18
N CYS A 314 13.84 -3.97 -11.25
CA CYS A 314 14.36 -5.33 -11.12
C CYS A 314 15.79 -5.35 -10.57
N GLY A 315 16.61 -4.36 -10.93
CA GLY A 315 18.02 -4.21 -10.53
C GLY A 315 18.25 -4.11 -9.03
N LYS A 316 17.24 -3.67 -8.26
CA LYS A 316 17.26 -3.67 -6.79
C LYS A 316 17.70 -5.02 -6.20
N CYS A 317 17.33 -6.13 -6.85
CA CYS A 317 17.69 -7.49 -6.42
C CYS A 317 18.39 -8.31 -7.53
N HIS A 318 18.21 -7.96 -8.81
CA HIS A 318 18.63 -8.77 -9.94
C HIS A 318 19.57 -8.01 -10.89
N ARG A 319 20.82 -7.79 -10.46
CA ARG A 319 21.85 -7.07 -11.25
C ARG A 319 21.97 -7.55 -12.71
N PHE A 320 22.05 -8.86 -12.94
CA PHE A 320 22.18 -9.41 -14.30
C PHE A 320 20.92 -9.25 -15.15
N ILE A 321 19.75 -9.17 -14.52
CA ILE A 321 18.48 -8.90 -15.23
C ILE A 321 18.44 -7.42 -15.63
N GLU A 322 18.84 -6.52 -14.75
CA GLU A 322 18.97 -5.10 -15.05
C GLU A 322 19.89 -4.87 -16.26
N GLU A 323 21.11 -5.42 -16.24
CA GLU A 323 22.08 -5.29 -17.35
C GLU A 323 21.50 -5.79 -18.69
N ARG A 324 20.69 -6.85 -18.66
CA ARG A 324 20.05 -7.42 -19.86
C ARG A 324 18.86 -6.58 -20.32
N LEU A 325 18.03 -6.11 -19.39
CA LEU A 325 16.89 -5.26 -19.70
C LEU A 325 17.33 -3.91 -20.27
N GLN A 326 18.39 -3.30 -19.72
CA GLN A 326 19.03 -2.08 -20.22
C GLN A 326 19.49 -2.19 -21.69
N LYS A 327 19.86 -3.41 -22.12
CA LYS A 327 20.27 -3.71 -23.50
C LYS A 327 19.10 -4.13 -24.41
N SER A 328 17.89 -4.23 -23.87
CA SER A 328 16.70 -4.70 -24.59
C SER A 328 15.82 -3.56 -25.08
N VAL A 329 14.82 -3.90 -25.90
CA VAL A 329 13.78 -2.96 -26.38
C VAL A 329 13.01 -2.30 -25.23
N HIS A 330 12.94 -2.94 -24.06
CA HIS A 330 12.24 -2.39 -22.89
C HIS A 330 12.92 -1.11 -22.36
N ALA A 331 14.25 -1.03 -22.39
CA ALA A 331 14.99 0.12 -21.87
C ALA A 331 15.09 1.31 -22.83
N ARG A 332 14.78 1.10 -24.12
CA ARG A 332 14.78 2.19 -25.12
C ARG A 332 13.47 2.96 -25.18
N GLY A 333 12.46 2.58 -24.39
CA GLY A 333 11.09 3.10 -24.55
C GLY A 333 10.42 2.66 -25.86
N GLU A 334 11.06 1.74 -26.59
CA GLU A 334 10.61 1.22 -27.89
C GLU A 334 9.89 -0.14 -27.77
N GLY A 335 9.90 -0.76 -26.58
CA GLY A 335 9.23 -2.03 -26.30
C GLY A 335 7.81 -1.84 -25.79
N ALA A 336 6.82 -2.38 -26.53
CA ALA A 336 5.41 -2.61 -26.15
C ALA A 336 4.82 -1.65 -25.09
N GLY A 337 4.98 -0.35 -25.33
CA GLY A 337 4.69 0.73 -24.38
C GLY A 337 4.87 2.13 -24.98
N ALA A 338 5.59 2.26 -26.10
CA ALA A 338 5.33 3.35 -27.05
C ALA A 338 3.86 3.26 -27.48
N THR A 339 3.13 4.38 -27.53
CA THR A 339 1.72 4.47 -27.93
C THR A 339 1.41 3.50 -29.07
N ALA A 340 0.86 2.34 -28.73
CA ALA A 340 0.52 1.35 -29.72
C ALA A 340 -0.77 1.82 -30.37
N THR A 341 -0.69 2.19 -31.65
CA THR A 341 -1.87 2.33 -32.52
C THR A 341 -2.51 0.98 -32.84
N ARG A 342 -2.00 -0.11 -32.28
CA ARG A 342 -2.60 -1.44 -32.34
C ARG A 342 -2.96 -1.92 -30.95
N GLN A 343 -4.26 -2.14 -30.80
CA GLN A 343 -4.92 -2.78 -29.68
C GLN A 343 -4.30 -4.18 -29.46
N ALA A 344 -4.01 -4.53 -28.20
CA ALA A 344 -3.51 -5.85 -27.88
C ALA A 344 -4.64 -6.87 -28.12
N PRO A 345 -4.35 -8.13 -28.52
CA PRO A 345 -5.39 -9.14 -28.54
C PRO A 345 -5.76 -9.45 -27.09
N GLY A 346 -6.79 -8.74 -26.60
CA GLY A 346 -7.22 -8.75 -25.20
C GLY A 346 -7.42 -7.36 -24.56
N GLY A 347 -7.26 -6.25 -25.28
CA GLY A 347 -7.56 -4.91 -24.77
C GLY A 347 -7.22 -3.80 -25.76
#